data_AF-A0A833RB91-F1
#
_entry.id   AF-A0A833RB91-F1
#
_cell.length_a   1.000
_cell.length_b   1.000
_cell.length_c   1.000
_cell.angle_alpha   90.00
_cell.angle_beta   90.00
_cell.angle_gamma   90.00
#
_symmetry.space_group_name_H-M   'P 1'
#
loop_
_entity.id
_entity.type
_entity.pdbx_description
1 polymer ?
#
loop_
_entity_poly.entity_id
_entity_poly.type
_entity_poly.pdbx_seq_one_letter_code
_entity_poly.pdbx_strand_id
1 'polypeptide(L)'
;MQISVETISGLLRKLIDEISTEGQRVVLVGYSMGARIALHMALNSDKIKGTVIISGSPGLKQESNRKIRQAIDKSRAKLLISHGLHNFIETWYSTKLRSSLREHPHFDRVLQSRTQHDHVESLAKVLNDSSVAKQRSLLG
;
A
#
# COMPACT_ATOMS: atom_id res chain seq x y z
N MET A 1 -12.69 11.69 -2.05
CA MET A 1 -11.80 11.06 -3.05
C MET A 1 -11.62 9.57 -2.73
N GLN A 2 -11.65 8.70 -3.74
CA GLN A 2 -11.33 7.26 -3.58
C GLN A 2 -9.82 7.04 -3.65
N ILE A 3 -9.24 6.35 -2.67
CA ILE A 3 -7.79 6.10 -2.60
C ILE A 3 -7.50 4.74 -3.24
N SER A 4 -7.29 4.74 -4.56
CA SER A 4 -6.97 3.54 -5.36
C SER A 4 -5.52 3.58 -5.86
N VAL A 5 -5.05 2.43 -6.36
CA VAL A 5 -3.71 2.33 -6.99
C VAL A 5 -3.63 3.28 -8.19
N GLU A 6 -4.71 3.36 -8.96
CA GLU A 6 -4.86 4.20 -10.14
C GLU A 6 -4.80 5.69 -9.78
N THR A 7 -5.54 6.13 -8.76
CA THR A 7 -5.51 7.52 -8.30
C THR A 7 -4.11 7.93 -7.83
N ILE A 8 -3.46 7.09 -7.01
CA ILE A 8 -2.11 7.37 -6.51
C ILE A 8 -1.10 7.38 -7.67
N SER A 9 -1.22 6.46 -8.62
CA SER A 9 -0.37 6.40 -9.81
C SER A 9 -0.47 7.67 -10.66
N GLY A 10 -1.67 8.23 -10.80
CA GLY A 10 -1.89 9.50 -11.50
C GLY A 10 -1.23 10.68 -10.78
N LEU A 11 -1.32 10.74 -9.45
CA LEU A 11 -0.65 11.78 -8.65
C LEU A 11 0.87 11.66 -8.74
N LEU A 12 1.41 10.45 -8.61
CA LEU A 12 2.85 10.22 -8.73
C LEU A 12 3.37 10.52 -10.12
N ARG A 13 2.59 10.28 -11.18
CA ARG A 13 2.96 10.67 -12.54
C ARG A 13 3.17 12.19 -12.65
N LYS A 14 2.21 12.97 -12.15
CA LYS A 14 2.32 14.44 -12.13
C LYS A 14 3.56 14.89 -11.36
N LEU A 15 3.80 14.32 -10.19
CA LEU A 15 5.00 14.62 -9.41
C LEU A 15 6.29 14.29 -10.17
N ILE A 16 6.35 13.13 -10.83
CA ILE A 16 7.50 12.74 -11.66
C ILE A 16 7.70 13.76 -12.78
N ASP A 17 6.63 14.19 -13.45
CA ASP A 17 6.71 15.19 -14.52
C ASP A 17 7.20 16.55 -14.01
N GLU A 18 6.89 16.92 -12.77
CA GLU A 18 7.35 18.16 -12.13
C GLU A 18 8.82 18.12 -11.71
N ILE A 19 9.33 16.97 -11.26
CA ILE A 19 10.68 16.84 -10.69
C ILE A 19 11.72 16.29 -11.67
N SER A 20 11.31 15.80 -12.84
CA SER A 20 12.21 15.23 -13.84
C SER A 20 12.38 16.14 -15.04
N THR A 21 13.56 16.10 -15.66
CA THR A 21 13.82 16.84 -16.89
C THR A 21 12.98 16.26 -18.04
N GLU A 22 12.63 17.11 -19.00
CA GLU A 22 11.93 16.67 -20.21
C GLU A 22 12.63 15.48 -20.88
N GLY A 23 11.85 14.46 -21.27
CA GLY A 23 12.36 13.21 -21.85
C GLY A 23 13.01 12.23 -20.85
N GLN A 24 13.26 12.63 -19.60
CA GLN A 24 13.83 11.74 -18.60
C GLN A 24 12.82 10.67 -18.15
N ARG A 25 13.27 9.41 -18.12
CA ARG A 25 12.52 8.27 -17.58
C ARG A 25 13.10 7.84 -16.24
N VAL A 26 12.26 7.38 -15.33
CA VAL A 26 12.64 7.03 -13.95
C VAL A 26 12.51 5.54 -13.66
N VAL A 27 13.27 5.06 -12.68
CA VAL A 27 13.11 3.71 -12.13
C VAL A 27 12.35 3.81 -10.80
N LEU A 28 11.28 3.03 -10.65
CA LEU A 28 10.48 3.02 -9.43
C LEU A 28 10.83 1.80 -8.56
N VAL A 29 11.19 2.05 -7.30
CA VAL A 29 11.35 1.00 -6.29
C VAL A 29 10.11 1.01 -5.39
N GLY A 30 9.35 -0.07 -5.42
CA GLY A 30 8.09 -0.17 -4.68
C GLY A 30 8.09 -1.32 -3.69
N TYR A 31 7.65 -1.04 -2.46
CA TYR A 31 7.43 -2.05 -1.42
C TYR A 31 5.94 -2.23 -1.12
N SER A 32 5.46 -3.47 -1.05
CA SER A 32 4.09 -3.84 -0.67
C SER A 32 3.03 -3.07 -1.48
N MET A 33 2.28 -2.13 -0.86
CA MET A 33 1.37 -1.23 -1.60
C MET A 33 2.09 -0.42 -2.68
N GLY A 34 3.26 0.14 -2.37
CA GLY A 34 4.10 0.86 -3.32
C GLY A 34 4.55 -0.01 -4.49
N ALA A 35 4.76 -1.31 -4.26
CA ALA A 35 5.10 -2.25 -5.32
C ALA A 35 3.95 -2.42 -6.33
N ARG A 36 2.70 -2.42 -5.84
CA ARG A 36 1.50 -2.50 -6.70
C ARG A 36 1.32 -1.25 -7.54
N ILE A 37 1.59 -0.09 -6.95
CA ILE A 37 1.60 1.21 -7.64
C ILE A 37 2.69 1.24 -8.69
N ALA A 38 3.92 0.85 -8.34
CA ALA A 38 5.04 0.83 -9.28
C ALA A 38 4.79 -0.13 -10.46
N LEU A 39 4.22 -1.30 -10.20
CA LEU A 39 3.83 -2.25 -11.24
C LEU A 39 2.73 -1.69 -12.15
N HIS A 40 1.70 -1.06 -11.58
CA HIS A 40 0.66 -0.40 -12.36
C HIS A 40 1.25 0.71 -13.25
N MET A 41 2.12 1.56 -12.70
CA MET A 41 2.77 2.64 -13.46
C MET A 41 3.68 2.10 -14.57
N ALA A 42 4.45 1.04 -14.31
CA ALA A 42 5.32 0.42 -15.31
C ALA A 42 4.57 -0.08 -16.55
N LEU A 43 3.32 -0.52 -16.39
CA LEU A 43 2.48 -1.01 -17.49
C LEU A 43 1.67 0.09 -18.20
N ASN A 44 1.51 1.27 -17.59
CA ASN A 44 0.58 2.30 -18.05
C ASN A 44 1.23 3.67 -18.25
N SER A 45 2.56 3.76 -18.28
CA SER A 45 3.28 5.03 -18.37
C SER A 45 4.67 4.90 -18.98
N ASP A 46 4.90 5.59 -20.09
CA ASP A 46 6.21 5.60 -20.77
C ASP A 46 7.31 6.31 -19.97
N LYS A 47 6.93 7.14 -18.99
CA LYS A 47 7.87 7.77 -18.04
C LYS A 47 8.62 6.76 -17.17
N ILE A 48 8.12 5.52 -17.04
CA ILE A 48 8.75 4.50 -16.21
C ILE A 48 9.72 3.71 -17.08
N LYS A 49 11.02 3.79 -16.77
CA LYS A 49 12.09 3.01 -17.42
C LYS A 49 12.07 1.56 -16.95
N GLY A 50 11.72 1.33 -15.69
CA GLY A 50 11.68 0.02 -15.07
C GLY A 50 11.24 0.10 -13.61
N THR A 51 11.06 -1.05 -12.97
CA THR A 51 10.67 -1.11 -11.56
C THR A 51 11.33 -2.25 -10.80
N VAL A 52 11.61 -2.01 -9.52
CA VAL A 52 12.00 -3.03 -8.54
C VAL A 52 10.81 -3.26 -7.62
N ILE A 53 10.33 -4.51 -7.57
CA ILE A 53 9.12 -4.91 -6.84
C ILE A 53 9.53 -5.71 -5.60
N ILE A 54 9.24 -5.17 -4.42
CA ILE A 54 9.53 -5.82 -3.13
C ILE A 54 8.20 -6.20 -2.46
N SER A 55 7.95 -7.51 -2.34
CA SER A 55 6.75 -8.06 -1.69
C SER A 55 5.43 -7.49 -2.26
N GLY A 56 5.40 -7.23 -3.56
CA GLY A 56 4.21 -6.78 -4.31
C GLY A 56 3.38 -7.94 -4.85
N SER A 57 2.17 -7.63 -5.34
CA SER A 57 1.29 -8.59 -6.02
C SER A 57 0.69 -7.93 -7.27
N PRO A 58 0.55 -8.66 -8.39
CA PRO A 58 -0.16 -8.16 -9.58
C PRO A 58 -1.68 -8.07 -9.40
N GLY A 59 -2.21 -8.42 -8.21
CA GLY A 59 -3.63 -8.46 -7.92
C GLY A 59 -4.14 -9.89 -7.74
N LEU A 60 -5.44 -10.01 -7.46
CA LEU A 60 -6.11 -11.30 -7.29
C LEU A 60 -6.96 -11.62 -8.53
N LYS A 61 -6.72 -12.78 -9.14
CA LYS A 61 -7.47 -13.27 -10.31
C LYS A 61 -8.84 -13.82 -9.93
N GLN A 62 -8.90 -14.65 -8.89
CA GLN A 62 -10.12 -15.33 -8.42
C GLN A 62 -11.02 -14.37 -7.62
N GLU A 63 -12.31 -14.33 -7.96
CA GLU A 63 -13.29 -13.48 -7.27
C GLU A 63 -13.51 -13.90 -5.81
N SER A 64 -13.44 -15.20 -5.50
CA SER A 64 -13.50 -15.70 -4.13
C SER A 64 -12.38 -15.12 -3.25
N ASN A 65 -11.15 -15.09 -3.77
CA ASN A 65 -10.00 -14.50 -3.09
C ASN A 65 -10.17 -12.99 -2.89
N ARG A 66 -10.77 -12.28 -3.86
CA ARG A 66 -11.10 -10.85 -3.73
C ARG A 66 -12.10 -10.62 -2.61
N LYS A 67 -13.19 -11.38 -2.55
CA LYS A 67 -14.21 -11.26 -1.47
C LYS A 67 -13.60 -11.50 -0.09
N ILE A 68 -12.82 -12.58 0.07
CA ILE A 68 -12.12 -12.89 1.33
C ILE A 68 -11.20 -11.74 1.71
N ARG A 69 -10.36 -11.28 0.77
CA ARG A 69 -9.41 -10.21 1.06
C ARG A 69 -10.09 -8.88 1.38
N GLN A 70 -11.19 -8.56 0.71
CA GLN A 70 -11.98 -7.36 0.96
C GLN A 70 -12.59 -7.39 2.36
N ALA A 71 -13.11 -8.54 2.81
CA ALA A 71 -13.64 -8.71 4.16
C ALA A 71 -12.56 -8.50 5.22
N ILE A 72 -11.35 -9.08 5.01
CA ILE A 72 -10.20 -8.91 5.91
C ILE A 72 -9.80 -7.44 6.03
N ASP A 73 -9.63 -6.73 4.90
CA ASP A 73 -9.22 -5.33 4.91
C ASP A 73 -10.32 -4.42 5.48
N LYS A 74 -11.61 -4.69 5.22
CA LYS A 74 -12.72 -4.00 5.90
C LYS A 74 -12.69 -4.21 7.42
N SER A 75 -12.44 -5.44 7.87
CA SER A 75 -12.36 -5.76 9.30
C SER A 75 -11.20 -5.02 9.98
N ARG A 76 -10.05 -4.92 9.32
CA ARG A 76 -8.89 -4.15 9.79
C ARG A 76 -9.19 -2.65 9.89
N ALA A 77 -9.87 -2.09 8.88
CA ALA A 77 -10.29 -0.69 8.90
C ALA A 77 -11.28 -0.43 10.05
N LYS A 78 -12.22 -1.35 10.29
CA LYS A 78 -13.14 -1.28 11.45
C LYS A 78 -12.39 -1.39 12.77
N LEU A 79 -11.44 -2.32 12.91
CA LEU A 79 -10.61 -2.45 14.10
C LEU A 79 -9.91 -1.12 14.43
N LEU A 80 -9.31 -0.50 13.41
CA LEU A 80 -8.61 0.79 13.55
C LEU A 80 -9.55 1.90 14.04
N ILE A 81 -10.75 2.01 13.47
CA ILE A 81 -11.75 3.01 13.88
C ILE A 81 -12.26 2.73 15.30
N SER A 82 -12.62 1.49 15.61
CA SER A 82 -13.30 1.14 16.86
C SER A 82 -12.35 1.06 18.06
N HIS A 83 -11.07 0.71 17.86
CA HIS A 83 -10.13 0.45 18.95
C HIS A 83 -8.93 1.41 18.94
N GLY A 84 -8.87 2.34 17.99
CA GLY A 84 -7.81 3.32 17.86
C GLY A 84 -6.50 2.76 17.30
N LEU A 85 -5.57 3.67 17.04
CA LEU A 85 -4.31 3.36 16.35
C LEU A 85 -3.39 2.46 17.17
N HIS A 86 -3.30 2.65 18.49
CA HIS A 86 -2.39 1.87 19.34
C HIS A 86 -2.73 0.37 19.30
N ASN A 87 -3.99 0.01 19.56
CA ASN A 87 -4.46 -1.37 19.49
C ASN A 87 -4.34 -1.97 18.08
N PHE A 88 -4.60 -1.15 17.06
CA PHE A 88 -4.42 -1.56 15.68
C PHE A 88 -2.96 -1.90 15.37
N ILE A 89 -2.01 -1.08 15.81
CA ILE A 89 -0.58 -1.28 15.56
C ILE A 89 -0.08 -2.56 16.24
N GLU A 90 -0.45 -2.79 17.51
CA GLU A 90 -0.10 -4.02 18.22
C GLU A 90 -0.62 -5.26 17.49
N THR A 91 -1.89 -5.22 17.07
CA THR A 91 -2.49 -6.30 16.28
C THR A 91 -1.80 -6.45 14.93
N TRP A 92 -1.47 -5.34 14.27
CA TRP A 92 -0.84 -5.32 12.96
C TRP A 92 0.54 -5.97 13.00
N TYR A 93 1.38 -5.65 13.98
CA TYR A 93 2.73 -6.23 14.10
C TYR A 93 2.76 -7.60 14.79
N SER A 94 1.65 -8.09 15.36
CA SER A 94 1.57 -9.47 15.89
C SER A 94 1.57 -10.57 14.82
N THR A 95 1.28 -10.23 13.56
CA THR A 95 1.19 -11.24 12.48
C THR A 95 2.54 -11.87 12.17
N LYS A 96 2.59 -13.17 11.88
CA LYS A 96 3.82 -13.91 11.51
C LYS A 96 4.64 -13.25 10.40
N LEU A 97 4.00 -12.59 9.43
CA LEU A 97 4.68 -11.86 8.35
C LEU A 97 5.61 -10.73 8.85
N ARG A 98 5.38 -10.22 10.06
CA ARG A 98 6.09 -9.07 10.64
C ARG A 98 6.94 -9.45 11.85
N SER A 99 7.07 -10.75 12.17
CA SER A 99 7.83 -11.19 13.34
C SER A 99 9.28 -10.69 13.30
N SER A 100 9.93 -10.80 12.14
CA SER A 100 11.31 -10.31 11.96
C SER A 100 11.47 -8.81 12.20
N LEU A 101 10.46 -8.00 11.85
CA LEU A 101 10.47 -6.57 12.14
C LEU A 101 10.19 -6.30 13.62
N ARG A 102 9.31 -7.09 14.25
CA ARG A 102 9.00 -6.98 15.68
C ARG A 102 10.21 -7.32 16.56
N GLU A 103 11.02 -8.29 16.13
CA GLU A 103 12.25 -8.73 16.80
C GLU A 103 13.45 -7.79 16.52
N HIS A 104 13.30 -6.80 15.64
CA HIS A 104 14.40 -5.92 15.27
C HIS A 104 14.81 -5.00 16.44
N PRO A 105 16.12 -4.76 16.71
CA PRO A 105 16.60 -3.93 17.84
C PRO A 105 16.13 -2.47 17.86
N HIS A 106 15.51 -2.01 16.78
CA HIS A 106 14.98 -0.65 16.62
C HIS A 106 13.47 -0.61 16.45
N PHE A 107 12.78 -1.71 16.77
CA PHE A 107 11.32 -1.80 16.62
C PHE A 107 10.59 -0.73 17.43
N ASP A 108 11.05 -0.40 18.64
CA ASP A 108 10.44 0.65 19.47
C ASP A 108 10.46 2.02 18.80
N ARG A 109 11.50 2.35 18.04
CA ARG A 109 11.57 3.60 17.26
C ARG A 109 10.55 3.60 16.12
N VAL A 110 10.37 2.45 15.47
CA VAL A 110 9.33 2.28 14.44
C VAL A 110 7.95 2.46 15.08
N LEU A 111 7.70 1.83 16.22
CA LEU A 111 6.44 1.91 16.94
C LEU A 111 6.14 3.36 17.34
N GLN A 112 7.09 4.04 17.98
CA GLN A 112 6.95 5.43 18.42
C GLN A 112 6.62 6.38 17.26
N SER A 113 7.28 6.21 16.10
CA SER A 113 6.99 7.00 14.91
C SER A 113 5.58 6.74 14.38
N ARG A 114 5.12 5.49 14.36
CA ARG A 114 3.80 5.13 13.84
C ARG A 114 2.66 5.58 14.75
N THR A 115 2.87 5.65 16.07
CA THR A 115 1.83 6.08 17.02
C THR A 115 1.62 7.59 17.06
N GLN A 116 2.47 8.40 16.40
CA GLN A 116 2.27 9.86 16.32
C GLN A 116 1.16 10.29 15.35
N HIS A 117 0.58 9.36 14.58
CA HIS A 117 -0.49 9.68 13.65
C HIS A 117 -1.85 9.67 14.34
N ASP A 118 -2.64 10.70 14.14
CA ASP A 118 -3.94 10.93 14.80
C ASP A 118 -5.15 10.78 13.85
N HIS A 119 -4.93 10.79 12.54
CA HIS A 119 -5.99 10.72 11.53
C HIS A 119 -6.45 9.27 11.26
N VAL A 120 -7.06 8.64 12.27
CA VAL A 120 -7.51 7.23 12.26
C VAL A 120 -8.46 6.94 11.09
N GLU A 121 -9.39 7.84 10.81
CA GLU A 121 -10.37 7.72 9.72
C GLU A 121 -9.69 7.68 8.35
N SER A 122 -8.69 8.54 8.15
CA SER A 122 -7.90 8.58 6.93
C SER A 122 -7.09 7.30 6.73
N LEU A 123 -6.46 6.80 7.79
CA LEU A 123 -5.71 5.54 7.75
C LEU A 123 -6.62 4.34 7.46
N ALA A 124 -7.78 4.27 8.11
CA ALA A 124 -8.78 3.23 7.88
C ALA A 124 -9.32 3.28 6.44
N LYS A 125 -9.54 4.49 5.93
CA LYS A 125 -9.94 4.71 4.54
C LYS A 125 -8.88 4.22 3.56
N VAL A 126 -7.60 4.58 3.75
CA VAL A 126 -6.50 4.06 2.92
C VAL A 126 -6.47 2.54 2.94
N LEU A 127 -6.57 1.93 4.13
CA LEU A 127 -6.50 0.48 4.28
C LEU A 127 -7.63 -0.24 3.52
N ASN A 128 -8.85 0.31 3.58
CA ASN A 128 -10.00 -0.24 2.88
C ASN A 128 -9.95 0.04 1.36
N ASP A 129 -9.68 1.27 0.96
CA ASP A 129 -9.79 1.71 -0.44
C ASP A 129 -8.65 1.18 -1.30
N SER A 130 -7.43 1.12 -0.75
CA SER A 130 -6.25 0.63 -1.46
C SER A 130 -6.09 -0.90 -1.41
N SER A 131 -7.09 -1.61 -0.87
CA SER A 131 -7.09 -3.06 -0.75
C SER A 131 -6.73 -3.74 -2.08
N VAL A 132 -5.88 -4.76 -2.00
CA VAL A 132 -5.53 -5.62 -3.16
C VAL A 132 -6.78 -6.24 -3.79
N ALA A 133 -7.85 -6.45 -3.03
CA ALA A 133 -9.12 -6.98 -3.54
C ALA A 133 -9.82 -6.02 -4.52
N LYS A 134 -9.61 -4.72 -4.37
CA LYS A 134 -10.23 -3.67 -5.20
C LYS A 134 -9.36 -3.27 -6.39
N GLN A 135 -8.11 -3.70 -6.42
CA GLN A 135 -7.20 -3.46 -7.53
C GLN A 135 -7.60 -4.29 -8.74
N ARG A 136 -7.50 -3.71 -9.95
CA ARG A 136 -7.58 -4.50 -11.18
C ARG A 136 -6.46 -5.54 -11.23
N SER A 137 -6.80 -6.79 -11.52
CA SER A 137 -5.79 -7.83 -11.73
C SER A 137 -4.98 -7.49 -12.98
N LEU A 138 -3.66 -7.55 -12.86
CA LEU A 138 -2.72 -7.46 -13.97
C LEU A 138 -2.33 -8.86 -14.49
N LEU A 139 -2.83 -9.91 -13.84
CA LEU A 139 -2.83 -11.27 -14.38
C LEU A 139 -4.03 -11.39 -15.33
N GLY A 140 -3.75 -11.74 -16.59
CA GLY A 140 -4.77 -12.13 -17.58
C GLY A 140 -5.51 -13.40 -17.19
#